data_AF-A0A938I6Z4-F1
#
_entry.id   AF-A0A938I6Z4-F1
#
_cell.length_a   1.000
_cell.length_b   1.000
_cell.length_c   1.000
_cell.angle_alpha   90.00
_cell.angle_beta   90.00
_cell.angle_gamma   90.00
#
_symmetry.space_group_name_H-M   'P 1'
#
loop_
_entity.id
_entity.type
_entity.pdbx_description
1 polymer ?
#
loop_
_entity_poly.entity_id
_entity_poly.type
_entity_poly.pdbx_seq_one_letter_code
_entity_poly.pdbx_strand_id
1 'polypeptide(L)' 'MRSASTEPRLKLFDPENRVAEAPRMKRVRLKQIINVLAEAAKSDRTWLSDFSDDEVKISADLYEVLTLYRRLRPSA' A
#
# COMPACT_ATOMS: atom_id res chain seq x y z
N MET A 1 17.75 41.63 22.64
CA MET A 1 17.08 40.35 22.36
C MET A 1 17.79 39.67 21.19
N ARG A 2 18.43 38.51 21.40
CA ARG A 2 19.03 37.73 20.31
C ARG A 2 18.17 36.48 20.08
N SER A 3 17.68 36.37 18.86
CA SER A 3 16.75 35.34 18.36
C SER A 3 17.35 33.93 18.45
N ALA A 4 16.51 32.96 18.82
CA ALA A 4 16.85 31.54 18.76
C ALA A 4 16.92 31.09 17.30
N SER A 5 18.09 30.64 16.86
CA SER A 5 18.29 30.08 15.52
C SER A 5 17.86 28.62 15.52
N THR A 6 16.76 28.30 14.83
CA THR A 6 16.32 26.91 14.59
C THR A 6 17.20 26.32 13.48
N GLU A 7 18.36 25.79 13.84
CA GLU A 7 19.21 25.08 12.88
C GLU A 7 18.62 23.69 12.55
N PRO A 8 18.40 23.37 11.26
CA PRO A 8 18.06 22.02 10.85
C PRO A 8 19.30 21.14 11.02
N ARG A 9 19.39 20.43 12.15
CA ARG A 9 20.44 19.43 12.37
C ARG A 9 20.17 18.26 11.43
N LEU A 10 20.97 18.14 10.36
CA LEU A 10 21.01 16.94 9.53
C LEU A 10 21.31 15.74 10.45
N LYS A 11 20.38 14.78 10.47
CA LYS A 11 20.59 13.51 11.17
C LYS A 11 21.69 12.77 10.42
N LEU A 12 22.75 12.40 11.13
CA LEU A 12 23.83 11.59 10.60
C LEU A 12 23.23 10.27 10.09
N PHE A 13 23.35 10.02 8.80
CA PHE A 13 22.93 8.78 8.18
C PHE A 13 23.90 7.68 8.63
N ASP A 14 23.44 6.79 9.50
CA ASP A 14 24.19 5.60 9.89
C ASP A 14 23.84 4.46 8.91
N PRO A 15 24.73 4.10 7.98
CA PRO A 15 24.47 3.04 7.01
C PRO A 15 24.50 1.63 7.64
N GLU A 16 25.15 1.46 8.80
CA GLU A 16 25.36 0.17 9.46
C GLU A 16 24.13 -0.25 10.27
N ASN A 17 23.29 0.71 10.69
CA ASN A 17 22.06 0.46 11.45
C ASN A 17 20.79 0.54 10.57
N ARG A 18 20.86 -0.01 9.36
CA ARG A 18 19.67 -0.26 8.53
C ARG A 18 18.92 -1.46 9.07
N VAL A 19 18.23 -1.30 10.19
CA VAL A 19 17.07 -2.16 10.45
C VAL A 19 16.08 -1.78 9.37
N ALA A 20 15.91 -2.61 8.34
CA ALA A 20 14.89 -2.40 7.32
C ALA A 20 13.55 -2.32 8.06
N GLU A 21 13.05 -1.12 8.31
CA GLU A 21 11.75 -0.93 8.96
C GLU A 21 10.75 -1.67 8.10
N ALA A 22 10.17 -2.75 8.64
CA ALA A 22 9.12 -3.47 7.95
C ALA A 22 8.06 -2.46 7.48
N PRO A 23 7.52 -2.60 6.26
CA PRO A 23 6.56 -1.66 5.71
C PRO A 23 5.46 -1.36 6.74
N ARG A 24 5.26 -0.08 7.07
CA ARG A 24 4.24 0.33 8.04
C ARG A 24 2.86 0.07 7.46
N MET A 25 2.30 -1.10 7.73
CA MET A 25 0.96 -1.50 7.26
C MET A 25 -0.09 -0.50 7.75
N LYS A 26 -1.00 -0.10 6.85
CA LYS A 26 -2.11 0.81 7.14
C LYS A 26 -3.43 0.05 7.09
N ARG A 27 -4.31 0.33 8.06
CA ARG A 27 -5.69 -0.15 8.03
C ARG A 27 -6.52 0.82 7.21
N VAL A 28 -7.13 0.34 6.13
CA VAL A 28 -8.02 1.10 5.25
C VAL A 28 -9.35 0.38 5.10
N ARG A 29 -10.44 1.12 4.86
CA ARG A 29 -11.74 0.48 4.59
C ARG A 29 -11.72 -0.13 3.19
N LEU A 30 -12.29 -1.32 3.05
CA LEU A 30 -12.38 -2.02 1.75
C LEU A 30 -13.02 -1.15 0.65
N LYS A 31 -14.08 -0.39 0.98
CA LYS A 31 -14.72 0.52 0.03
C LYS A 31 -13.77 1.60 -0.52
N GLN A 32 -12.88 2.11 0.32
CA GLN A 32 -11.94 3.16 -0.11
C GLN A 32 -10.92 2.58 -1.10
N ILE A 33 -10.35 1.41 -0.80
CA ILE A 33 -9.37 0.78 -1.68
C ILE A 33 -10.01 0.31 -3.00
N ILE A 34 -11.19 -0.31 -2.97
CA ILE A 34 -11.89 -0.75 -4.19
C ILE A 34 -12.17 0.42 -5.13
N ASN A 35 -12.63 1.56 -4.60
CA ASN A 35 -12.93 2.73 -5.43
C ASN A 35 -11.70 3.23 -6.18
N VAL A 36 -10.57 3.39 -5.47
CA VAL A 36 -9.31 3.87 -6.06
C VAL A 36 -8.76 2.88 -7.09
N LEU A 37 -8.73 1.58 -6.75
CA LEU A 37 -8.22 0.55 -7.66
C LEU A 37 -9.09 0.41 -8.91
N ALA A 38 -10.42 0.48 -8.76
CA ALA A 38 -11.34 0.40 -9.89
C ALA A 38 -11.21 1.60 -10.83
N GLU A 39 -11.00 2.81 -10.30
CA GLU A 39 -10.73 4.00 -11.10
C GLU A 39 -9.39 3.91 -11.82
N ALA A 40 -8.34 3.50 -11.11
CA ALA A 40 -6.99 3.35 -11.66
C ALA A 40 -6.94 2.31 -12.78
N ALA A 41 -7.59 1.16 -12.59
CA ALA A 41 -7.69 0.11 -13.59
C ALA A 41 -8.48 0.55 -14.84
N LYS A 42 -9.59 1.30 -14.67
CA LYS A 42 -10.34 1.85 -15.81
C LYS A 42 -9.59 2.92 -16.60
N SER A 43 -8.63 3.57 -15.96
CA SER A 43 -7.86 4.69 -16.52
C SER A 43 -6.45 4.29 -16.94
N ASP A 44 -6.17 2.97 -17.03
CA ASP A 44 -4.85 2.39 -17.36
C ASP A 44 -3.68 3.08 -16.65
N ARG A 45 -3.84 3.33 -15.34
CA ARG A 45 -2.79 3.97 -14.55
C ARG A 45 -1.60 3.02 -14.38
N THR A 46 -0.45 3.45 -14.88
CA THR A 46 0.79 2.65 -14.89
C THR A 46 1.29 2.28 -13.50
N TRP A 47 1.05 3.10 -12.47
CA TRP A 47 1.49 2.77 -11.11
C TRP A 47 0.88 1.47 -10.57
N LEU A 48 -0.27 1.02 -11.10
CA LEU A 48 -0.92 -0.18 -10.59
C LEU A 48 -0.09 -1.45 -10.86
N SER A 49 0.66 -1.50 -11.97
CA SER A 49 1.53 -2.65 -12.27
C SER A 49 2.68 -2.80 -11.29
N ASP A 50 3.11 -1.69 -10.67
CA ASP A 50 4.21 -1.67 -9.71
C ASP A 50 3.89 -2.48 -8.43
N PHE A 51 2.60 -2.78 -8.21
CA PHE A 51 2.10 -3.54 -7.05
C PHE A 51 1.54 -4.92 -7.44
N SER A 52 1.83 -5.41 -8.64
CA SER A 52 1.22 -6.66 -9.15
C SER A 52 1.63 -7.92 -8.38
N ASP A 53 2.85 -7.93 -7.83
CA ASP A 53 3.40 -9.04 -7.04
C ASP A 53 3.20 -8.84 -5.52
N ASP A 54 2.59 -7.74 -5.09
CA ASP A 54 2.41 -7.41 -3.67
C ASP A 54 1.28 -8.22 -3.02
N GLU A 55 1.54 -8.79 -1.85
CA GLU A 55 0.53 -9.48 -1.05
C GLU A 55 -0.24 -8.51 -0.14
N VAL A 56 -1.58 -8.64 -0.14
CA VAL A 56 -2.47 -7.88 0.76
C VAL A 56 -3.10 -8.79 1.80
N LYS A 57 -3.11 -8.35 3.07
CA LYS A 57 -3.81 -9.06 4.15
C LYS A 57 -5.29 -8.68 4.18
N ILE A 58 -6.15 -9.67 4.04
CA ILE A 58 -7.62 -9.55 4.16
C ILE A 58 -8.14 -10.57 5.17
N SER A 59 -9.42 -10.44 5.59
CA SER A 59 -10.05 -11.47 6.42
C SER A 59 -10.25 -12.77 5.63
N ALA A 60 -10.26 -13.90 6.34
CA ALA A 60 -10.53 -15.21 5.75
C ALA A 60 -11.86 -15.24 4.99
N ASP A 61 -12.94 -14.72 5.59
CA ASP A 61 -14.26 -14.65 4.97
C ASP A 61 -14.24 -13.91 3.62
N LEU A 62 -13.52 -12.78 3.53
CA LEU A 62 -13.43 -12.02 2.29
C LEU A 62 -12.62 -12.77 1.23
N TYR A 63 -11.53 -13.43 1.65
CA TYR A 63 -10.73 -14.26 0.76
C TYR A 63 -11.55 -15.41 0.15
N GLU A 64 -12.35 -16.09 0.95
CA GLU A 64 -13.23 -17.17 0.50
C GLU A 64 -14.26 -16.68 -0.52
N VAL A 65 -14.94 -15.56 -0.22
CA VAL A 65 -15.92 -14.94 -1.13
C VAL A 65 -15.27 -14.57 -2.47
N LEU A 66 -14.09 -13.95 -2.46
CA LEU A 66 -13.38 -13.58 -3.68
C LEU A 66 -12.93 -14.80 -4.48
N THR A 67 -12.48 -15.85 -3.80
CA THR A 67 -12.07 -17.11 -4.43
C THR A 67 -13.24 -17.79 -5.13
N LEU A 68 -14.40 -17.89 -4.45
CA LEU A 68 -15.62 -18.45 -5.04
C LEU A 68 -16.09 -17.61 -6.21
N TYR A 69 -16.13 -16.29 -6.06
CA TYR A 69 -16.52 -15.37 -7.12
C TYR A 69 -15.64 -15.51 -8.37
N ARG A 70 -14.32 -15.65 -8.22
CA ARG A 70 -13.39 -15.87 -9.34
C ARG A 70 -13.66 -17.18 -10.06
N ARG A 71 -13.99 -18.26 -9.35
CA ARG A 71 -14.33 -19.57 -9.95
C ARG A 71 -15.65 -19.55 -10.71
N LEU A 72 -16.60 -18.71 -10.28
CA LEU A 72 -17.91 -18.58 -10.91
C LEU A 72 -17.90 -17.72 -12.17
N ARG A 73 -16.84 -16.92 -12.41
CA ARG A 73 -16.70 -16.24 -13.69
C ARG A 73 -16.42 -17.30 -14.76
N PRO A 74 -17.30 -17.48 -15.77
CA PRO A 74 -16.94 -18.27 -16.94
C PRO A 74 -15.64 -17.69 -17.47
N SER A 75 -14.62 -18.52 -17.63
CA SER A 75 -13.44 -18.17 -18.41
C SER A 75 -13.94 -17.69 -19.77
N ALA A 76 -13.86 -16.38 -20.00
CA ALA A 76 -14.25 -15.73 -21.26
C ALA A 76 -13.28 -16.14 -22.38
#